data_AF-A0A7V9D7N4-F1
#
_entry.id   AF-A0A7V9D7N4-F1
#
_cell.length_a   1.000
_cell.length_b   1.000
_cell.length_c   1.000
_cell.angle_alpha   90.00
_cell.angle_beta   90.00
_cell.angle_gamma   90.00
#
_symmetry.space_group_name_H-M   'P 1'
#
loop_
_entity.id
_entity.type
_entity.pdbx_description
1 polymer ?
#
loop_
_entity_poly.entity_id
_entity_poly.type
_entity_poly.pdbx_seq_one_letter_code
_entity_poly.pdbx_strand_id
1 'polypeptide(L)'
;MPVGRITIPAIDIDAPYRLGTHDDIVQLGPGLWPATPFPGEAGNAVFAGHRTTYTHPFRDLDLLDQGDRIQTTIQGRRHTVFKVFRTTIVPEAAYADFVLDQPEHPGVRMITLFACTPKGSRSHRIVVQARAPRPGATKSD
;
A
#
# COMPACT_ATOMS: atom_id res chain seq x y z
N MET A 1 9.75 -11.68 -11.34
CA MET A 1 9.05 -12.60 -10.41
C MET A 1 8.30 -11.78 -9.37
N PRO A 2 7.16 -12.25 -8.83
CA PRO A 2 6.55 -11.65 -7.64
C PRO A 2 7.49 -11.69 -6.43
N VAL A 3 7.43 -10.65 -5.60
CA VAL A 3 8.15 -10.57 -4.31
C VAL A 3 7.30 -11.11 -3.17
N GLY A 4 5.98 -10.93 -3.29
CA GLY A 4 5.04 -11.31 -2.26
C GLY A 4 3.60 -11.19 -2.73
N ARG A 5 2.67 -11.20 -1.77
CA ARG A 5 1.23 -11.10 -1.98
C ARG A 5 0.63 -10.07 -1.04
N ILE A 6 -0.32 -9.28 -1.54
CA ILE A 6 -1.12 -8.34 -0.75
C ILE A 6 -2.57 -8.79 -0.76
N THR A 7 -3.24 -8.67 0.39
CA THR A 7 -4.64 -9.01 0.58
C THR A 7 -5.36 -7.86 1.27
N ILE A 8 -6.50 -7.44 0.74
CA ILE A 8 -7.35 -6.39 1.33
C ILE A 8 -8.80 -6.87 1.25
N PRO A 9 -9.30 -7.59 2.29
CA PRO A 9 -10.60 -8.24 2.23
C PRO A 9 -11.79 -7.30 2.01
N ALA A 10 -11.74 -6.09 2.55
CA ALA A 10 -12.82 -5.10 2.45
C ALA A 10 -13.13 -4.68 1.00
N ILE A 11 -12.18 -4.87 0.08
CA ILE A 11 -12.30 -4.50 -1.34
C ILE A 11 -11.88 -5.66 -2.26
N ASP A 12 -11.96 -6.90 -1.76
CA ASP A 12 -11.73 -8.15 -2.50
C ASP A 12 -10.39 -8.22 -3.28
N ILE A 13 -9.32 -7.68 -2.68
CA ILE A 13 -7.99 -7.78 -3.28
C ILE A 13 -7.28 -9.03 -2.75
N ASP A 14 -6.84 -9.87 -3.68
CA ASP A 14 -5.86 -10.92 -3.50
C ASP A 14 -4.90 -10.90 -4.70
N ALA A 15 -3.73 -10.27 -4.55
CA ALA A 15 -2.84 -10.04 -5.69
C ALA A 15 -1.35 -10.26 -5.35
N PRO A 16 -0.57 -10.86 -6.27
CA PRO A 16 0.88 -10.85 -6.16
C PRO A 16 1.40 -9.42 -6.41
N TYR A 17 2.42 -9.02 -5.68
CA TYR A 17 3.11 -7.75 -5.91
C TYR A 17 4.56 -7.96 -6.32
N ARG A 18 5.12 -6.96 -7.01
CA ARG A 18 6.48 -6.98 -7.60
C ARG A 18 7.27 -5.78 -7.11
N LEU A 19 8.60 -5.84 -7.21
CA LEU A 19 9.46 -4.68 -6.97
C LEU A 19 9.45 -3.78 -8.21
N GLY A 20 9.23 -2.49 -8.04
CA GLY A 20 9.18 -1.49 -9.10
C GLY A 20 7.82 -0.82 -9.25
N THR A 21 7.84 0.43 -9.72
CA THR A 21 6.65 1.27 -9.97
C THR A 21 6.53 1.72 -11.43
N HIS A 22 7.37 1.17 -12.30
CA HIS A 22 7.30 1.36 -13.75
C HIS A 22 6.03 0.70 -14.32
N ASP A 23 5.55 1.21 -15.46
CA ASP A 23 4.28 0.80 -16.05
C ASP A 23 4.26 -0.70 -16.40
N ASP A 24 5.37 -1.24 -16.88
CA ASP A 24 5.56 -2.66 -17.21
C ASP A 24 5.37 -3.59 -16.00
N ILE A 25 5.61 -3.08 -14.78
CA ILE A 25 5.39 -3.76 -13.52
C ILE A 25 3.97 -3.55 -13.00
N VAL A 26 3.52 -2.29 -12.93
CA VAL A 26 2.25 -1.93 -12.27
C VAL A 26 1.03 -2.42 -13.07
N GLN A 27 1.15 -2.59 -14.38
CA GLN A 27 0.12 -3.22 -15.21
C GLN A 27 -0.18 -4.66 -14.77
N LEU A 28 0.80 -5.36 -14.20
CA LEU A 28 0.69 -6.77 -13.78
C LEU A 28 0.14 -6.92 -12.35
N GLY A 29 -0.07 -5.83 -11.61
CA GLY A 29 -0.53 -5.82 -10.24
C GLY A 29 0.20 -4.78 -9.38
N PRO A 30 0.06 -4.84 -8.04
CA PRO A 30 0.70 -3.88 -7.16
C PRO A 30 2.24 -3.87 -7.29
N GLY A 31 2.81 -2.67 -7.35
CA GLY A 31 4.25 -2.44 -7.42
C GLY A 31 4.79 -1.82 -6.13
N LEU A 32 5.72 -2.50 -5.46
CA LEU A 32 6.45 -1.99 -4.29
C LEU A 32 7.53 -1.00 -4.76
N TRP A 33 7.54 0.19 -4.18
CA TRP A 33 8.51 1.24 -4.49
C TRP A 33 9.93 0.83 -4.04
N PRO A 34 10.91 0.71 -4.96
CA PRO A 34 12.21 0.08 -4.66
C PRO A 34 13.04 0.74 -3.54
N ALA A 35 12.89 2.04 -3.34
CA ALA A 35 13.61 2.82 -2.32
C ALA A 35 12.88 2.89 -0.96
N THR A 36 11.83 2.09 -0.78
CA THR A 36 11.07 2.03 0.49
C THR A 36 11.31 0.71 1.21
N PRO A 37 11.17 0.66 2.54
CA PRO A 37 11.32 -0.59 3.30
C PRO A 37 10.37 -1.68 2.80
N PHE A 38 10.71 -2.94 3.05
CA PHE A 38 9.75 -4.01 2.79
C PHE A 38 8.59 -3.93 3.78
N PRO A 39 7.37 -4.32 3.38
CA PRO A 39 6.22 -4.24 4.27
C PRO A 39 6.41 -5.14 5.51
N GLY A 40 6.32 -4.51 6.68
CA GLY A 40 6.54 -5.15 7.98
C GLY A 40 7.89 -4.84 8.60
N GLU A 41 8.79 -4.17 7.88
CA GLU A 41 9.98 -3.50 8.40
C GLU A 41 9.61 -2.10 8.96
N ALA A 42 10.55 -1.49 9.69
CA ALA A 42 10.37 -0.12 10.19
C ALA A 42 10.42 0.88 9.03
N GLY A 43 9.58 1.91 9.09
CA GLY A 43 9.39 2.91 8.04
C GLY A 43 8.07 2.71 7.29
N ASN A 44 7.95 3.33 6.12
CA ASN A 44 6.76 3.35 5.28
C ASN A 44 7.04 2.63 3.95
N ALA A 45 6.46 1.44 3.79
CA ALA A 45 6.48 0.68 2.54
C ALA A 45 5.42 1.21 1.57
N VAL A 46 5.80 1.56 0.34
CA VAL A 46 4.90 2.26 -0.59
C VAL A 46 4.54 1.38 -1.77
N PHE A 47 3.25 1.26 -2.08
CA PHE A 47 2.73 0.49 -3.19
C PHE A 47 1.99 1.38 -4.18
N ALA A 48 2.37 1.27 -5.45
CA ALA A 48 1.64 1.81 -6.59
C ALA A 48 0.70 0.74 -7.15
N GLY A 49 -0.47 1.17 -7.64
CA GLY A 49 -1.38 0.31 -8.38
C GLY A 49 -2.27 1.13 -9.31
N HIS A 50 -2.70 0.53 -10.42
CA HIS A 50 -3.68 1.17 -11.28
C HIS A 50 -5.05 1.27 -10.60
N ARG A 51 -5.71 2.39 -10.88
CA ARG A 51 -7.09 2.64 -10.45
C ARG A 51 -8.12 2.08 -11.44
N THR A 52 -7.85 2.18 -12.73
CA THR A 52 -8.87 1.91 -13.77
C THR A 52 -8.37 1.04 -14.91
N THR A 53 -7.08 1.02 -15.18
CA THR A 53 -6.48 0.32 -16.31
C THR A 53 -5.88 -1.03 -15.90
N TYR A 54 -5.65 -1.90 -16.89
CA TYR A 54 -5.01 -3.21 -16.72
C TYR A 54 -5.69 -4.06 -15.64
N THR A 55 -4.92 -4.64 -14.72
CA THR A 55 -5.40 -5.41 -13.56
C THR A 55 -6.10 -4.55 -12.50
N HIS A 56 -5.95 -3.22 -12.57
CA HIS A 56 -6.59 -2.23 -11.69
C HIS A 56 -6.69 -2.64 -10.20
N PRO A 57 -5.58 -3.09 -9.59
CA PRO A 57 -5.64 -3.73 -8.27
C PRO A 57 -6.11 -2.77 -7.17
N PHE A 58 -6.03 -1.46 -7.40
CA PHE A 58 -6.41 -0.42 -6.44
C PHE A 58 -7.64 0.37 -6.88
N ARG A 59 -8.52 -0.26 -7.68
CA ARG A 59 -9.77 0.34 -8.19
C ARG A 59 -10.65 0.94 -7.11
N ASP A 60 -10.73 0.29 -5.96
CA ASP A 60 -11.73 0.60 -4.94
C ASP A 60 -11.13 1.01 -3.59
N LEU A 61 -9.90 1.53 -3.57
CA LEU A 61 -9.30 2.15 -2.36
C LEU A 61 -10.16 3.28 -1.72
N ASP A 62 -11.14 3.83 -2.44
CA ASP A 62 -12.09 4.82 -1.90
C ASP A 62 -13.14 4.20 -0.97
N LEU A 63 -13.31 2.87 -1.03
CA LEU A 63 -14.22 2.13 -0.17
C LEU A 63 -13.55 1.66 1.14
N LEU A 64 -12.25 1.95 1.33
CA LEU A 64 -11.55 1.57 2.55
C LEU A 64 -11.81 2.59 3.67
N ASP A 65 -12.22 2.05 4.81
CA ASP A 65 -12.49 2.80 6.03
C ASP A 65 -11.38 2.61 7.08
N GLN A 66 -11.36 3.53 8.05
CA GLN A 66 -10.46 3.41 9.19
C GLN A 66 -10.70 2.10 9.95
N GLY A 67 -9.63 1.33 10.17
CA GLY A 67 -9.65 0.04 10.84
C GLY A 67 -9.61 -1.17 9.90
N ASP A 68 -9.87 -0.97 8.61
CA ASP A 68 -9.77 -2.02 7.61
C ASP A 68 -8.37 -2.63 7.54
N ARG A 69 -8.35 -3.93 7.23
CA ARG A 69 -7.12 -4.72 7.27
C ARG A 69 -6.47 -4.78 5.90
N ILE A 70 -5.18 -4.48 5.87
CA ILE A 70 -4.29 -4.75 4.74
C ILE A 70 -3.29 -5.79 5.23
N GLN A 71 -3.15 -6.90 4.51
CA GLN A 71 -2.19 -7.95 4.82
C GLN A 71 -1.16 -8.07 3.70
N THR A 72 0.11 -8.18 4.07
CA THR A 72 1.19 -8.46 3.11
C THR A 72 1.96 -9.69 3.54
N THR A 73 2.34 -10.54 2.59
CA THR A 73 3.24 -11.66 2.79
C THR A 73 4.39 -11.53 1.81
N ILE A 74 5.63 -11.53 2.30
CA ILE A 74 6.82 -11.66 1.47
C ILE A 74 7.16 -13.15 1.37
N GLN A 75 7.56 -13.64 0.20
CA GLN A 75 7.93 -15.04 0.03
C GLN A 75 9.00 -15.46 1.06
N GLY A 76 8.75 -16.57 1.77
CA GLY A 76 9.66 -17.07 2.81
C GLY A 76 9.68 -16.26 4.12
N ARG A 77 8.82 -15.24 4.29
CA ARG A 77 8.69 -14.45 5.53
C ARG A 77 7.28 -14.52 6.09
N ARG A 78 7.12 -14.08 7.35
CA ARG A 78 5.82 -13.98 8.03
C ARG A 78 4.93 -12.92 7.37
N HIS A 79 3.62 -13.15 7.38
CA HIS A 79 2.65 -12.13 6.99
C HIS A 79 2.62 -10.98 8.03
N THR A 80 2.38 -9.76 7.56
CA THR A 80 2.14 -8.58 8.41
C THR A 80 0.74 -8.05 8.16
N VAL A 81 0.02 -7.74 9.23
CA VAL A 81 -1.31 -7.12 9.18
C VAL A 81 -1.21 -5.66 9.59
N PHE A 82 -1.71 -4.79 8.75
CA PHE A 82 -1.83 -3.35 8.95
C PHE A 82 -3.30 -2.98 9.11
N LYS A 83 -3.56 -1.89 9.83
CA LYS A 83 -4.88 -1.27 9.91
C LYS A 83 -4.86 0.11 9.28
N VAL A 84 -5.80 0.35 8.37
CA VAL A 84 -6.03 1.67 7.75
C VAL A 84 -6.31 2.69 8.85
N PHE A 85 -5.67 3.85 8.74
CA PHE A 85 -5.92 4.97 9.65
C PHE A 85 -6.19 6.27 8.92
N ARG A 86 -5.89 6.36 7.62
CA ARG A 86 -6.09 7.58 6.84
C ARG A 86 -6.25 7.28 5.36
N THR A 87 -7.21 7.95 4.73
CA THR A 87 -7.36 8.05 3.27
C THR A 87 -7.28 9.54 2.89
N THR A 88 -6.54 9.89 1.85
CA THR A 88 -6.32 11.29 1.45
C THR A 88 -6.23 11.42 -0.06
N ILE A 89 -6.73 12.52 -0.61
CA ILE A 89 -6.57 12.89 -2.02
C ILE A 89 -5.44 13.91 -2.12
N VAL A 90 -4.43 13.62 -2.93
CA VAL A 90 -3.22 14.45 -3.06
C VAL A 90 -3.05 14.90 -4.51
N PRO A 91 -2.73 16.17 -4.79
CA PRO A 91 -2.46 16.63 -6.15
C PRO A 91 -1.29 15.89 -6.82
N GLU A 92 -1.38 15.69 -8.14
CA GLU A 92 -0.33 15.02 -8.91
C GLU A 92 1.05 15.67 -8.74
N ALA A 93 1.11 17.00 -8.58
CA ALA A 93 2.38 17.70 -8.43
C ALA A 93 3.09 17.43 -7.08
N ALA A 94 2.37 16.93 -6.06
CA ALA A 94 2.87 16.82 -4.69
C ALA A 94 2.82 15.39 -4.13
N TYR A 95 2.29 14.42 -4.88
CA TYR A 95 2.03 13.09 -4.31
C TYR A 95 3.31 12.35 -3.94
N ALA A 96 4.41 12.51 -4.70
CA ALA A 96 5.63 11.75 -4.49
C ALA A 96 6.23 12.01 -3.10
N ASP A 97 6.39 13.29 -2.75
CA ASP A 97 6.89 13.70 -1.42
C ASP A 97 5.94 13.22 -0.31
N PHE A 98 4.62 13.28 -0.55
CA PHE A 98 3.63 12.85 0.42
C PHE A 98 3.63 11.33 0.67
N VAL A 99 3.71 10.50 -0.38
CA VAL A 99 3.63 9.03 -0.22
C VAL A 99 4.94 8.43 0.27
N LEU A 100 6.08 9.06 -0.03
CA LEU A 100 7.41 8.60 0.35
C LEU A 100 7.83 9.04 1.75
N ASP A 101 7.10 9.96 2.37
CA ASP A 101 7.36 10.43 3.72
C ASP A 101 7.47 9.25 4.72
N GLN A 102 8.46 9.35 5.61
CA GLN A 102 8.80 8.30 6.55
C GLN A 102 8.35 8.70 7.95
N PRO A 103 7.83 7.76 8.76
CA PRO A 103 7.39 8.07 10.11
C PRO A 103 8.56 8.55 10.97
N GLU A 104 8.38 9.68 11.66
CA GLU A 104 9.40 10.28 12.54
C GLU A 104 9.80 9.37 13.71
N HIS A 105 8.84 8.59 14.23
CA HIS A 105 9.06 7.73 15.37
C HIS A 105 9.71 6.39 14.97
N PRO A 106 10.86 6.03 15.58
CA PRO A 106 11.52 4.76 15.33
C PRO A 106 10.60 3.56 15.58
N GLY A 107 10.73 2.54 14.72
CA GLY A 107 10.00 1.27 14.85
C GLY A 107 8.52 1.34 14.46
N VAL A 108 8.02 2.49 13.99
CA VAL A 108 6.72 2.56 13.32
C VAL A 108 6.81 1.79 12.00
N ARG A 109 5.78 1.00 11.72
CA ARG A 109 5.68 0.17 10.52
C ARG A 109 4.43 0.57 9.77
N MET A 110 4.62 1.25 8.66
CA MET A 110 3.57 1.81 7.84
C MET A 110 3.57 1.18 6.45
N ILE A 111 2.38 1.17 5.85
CA ILE A 111 2.19 0.89 4.44
C ILE A 111 1.33 2.00 3.83
N THR A 112 1.73 2.47 2.66
CA THR A 112 1.00 3.46 1.88
C THR A 112 0.65 2.86 0.52
N LEU A 113 -0.65 2.82 0.19
CA LEU A 113 -1.15 2.40 -1.11
C LEU A 113 -1.61 3.64 -1.87
N PHE A 114 -1.23 3.79 -3.13
CA PHE A 114 -1.71 4.91 -3.94
C PHE A 114 -2.07 4.53 -5.37
N ALA A 115 -3.04 5.26 -5.91
CA ALA A 115 -3.53 5.10 -7.29
C ALA A 115 -4.01 6.44 -7.86
N CYS A 116 -4.16 6.54 -9.18
CA CYS A 116 -4.73 7.72 -9.84
C CYS A 116 -6.18 7.98 -9.38
N THR A 117 -6.59 9.24 -9.29
CA THR A 117 -7.98 9.62 -8.96
C THR A 117 -8.33 11.00 -9.55
N PRO A 118 -9.61 11.31 -9.85
CA PRO A 118 -10.77 10.41 -9.95
C PRO A 118 -10.57 9.25 -10.95
N LYS A 119 -11.45 8.24 -10.93
CA LYS A 119 -11.41 7.11 -11.89
C LYS A 119 -11.39 7.67 -13.33
N GLY A 120 -10.38 7.28 -14.12
CA GLY A 120 -10.17 7.78 -15.50
C GLY A 120 -9.36 9.08 -15.61
N SER A 121 -8.92 9.66 -14.49
CA SER A 121 -8.08 10.86 -14.43
C SER A 121 -6.76 10.58 -13.71
N ARG A 122 -5.71 11.31 -14.07
CA ARG A 122 -4.40 11.29 -13.42
C ARG A 122 -4.09 12.58 -12.66
N SER A 123 -5.09 13.46 -12.50
CA SER A 123 -4.93 14.78 -11.87
C SER A 123 -4.54 14.73 -10.39
N HIS A 124 -4.95 13.67 -9.69
CA HIS A 124 -4.68 13.46 -8.28
C HIS A 124 -4.29 12.00 -8.03
N ARG A 125 -3.89 11.73 -6.78
CA ARG A 125 -3.72 10.40 -6.21
C ARG A 125 -4.65 10.21 -5.03
N ILE A 126 -5.33 9.06 -5.00
CA ILE A 126 -5.91 8.55 -3.76
C ILE A 126 -4.81 7.80 -3.03
N VAL A 127 -4.64 8.12 -1.75
CA VAL A 127 -3.58 7.59 -0.89
C VAL A 127 -4.23 7.01 0.35
N VAL A 128 -3.99 5.73 0.60
CA VAL A 128 -4.42 5.02 1.81
C VAL A 128 -3.19 4.70 2.65
N GLN A 129 -3.19 5.14 3.90
CA GLN A 129 -2.13 4.86 4.86
C GLN A 129 -2.64 3.92 5.95
N ALA A 130 -1.85 2.89 6.24
CA ALA A 130 -2.12 1.92 7.28
C ALA A 130 -0.86 1.66 8.11
N ARG A 131 -1.04 1.19 9.35
CA ARG A 131 0.06 0.87 10.26
C ARG A 131 -0.11 -0.49 10.90
N ALA A 132 1.00 -1.19 11.11
CA ALA A 132 1.03 -2.43 11.86
C ALA A 132 1.27 -2.14 13.35
N PRO A 133 0.77 -2.98 14.28
CA PRO A 133 1.17 -2.94 15.67
C PRO A 133 2.69 -3.07 15.81
N ARG A 134 3.28 -2.60 16.91
CA ARG A 134 4.70 -2.86 17.18
C ARG A 134 4.94 -4.38 17.33
N PRO A 135 6.09 -4.91 16.85
CA PRO A 135 6.46 -6.29 17.12
C PRO A 135 6.39 -6.57 18.63
N GLY A 136 5.77 -7.69 19.03
CA GLY A 136 5.60 -8.06 20.44
C GLY A 136 4.34 -7.47 21.12
N ALA A 137 3.61 -6.57 20.47
CA ALA A 137 2.27 -6.16 20.91
C ALA A 137 1.24 -7.23 20.49
N THR A 138 1.35 -8.44 21.05
CA THR A 138 0.28 -9.43 20.97
C THR A 138 -0.83 -8.94 21.91
N LYS A 139 -2.06 -8.81 21.41
CA LYS A 139 -3.21 -8.69 22.30
C LYS A 139 -3.32 -10.00 23.06
N SER A 140 -3.05 -9.93 24.36
CA SER A 140 -3.71 -10.78 25.34
C SER A 140 -5.18 -10.34 25.34
N ASP A 141 -6.06 -11.20 24.84
CA ASP A 141 -7.47 -11.37 25.24
C ASP A 141 -8.10 -12.49 24.40
#